data_AF-A0AAW1V3S1-F1
#
_entry.id   AF-A0AAW1V3S1-F1
#
_cell.length_a   1.000
_cell.length_b   1.000
_cell.length_c   1.000
_cell.angle_alpha   90.00
_cell.angle_beta   90.00
_cell.angle_gamma   90.00
#
_symmetry.space_group_name_H-M   'P 1'
#
loop_
_entity.id
_entity.type
_entity.pdbx_description
1 polymer ?
#
loop_
_entity_poly.entity_id
_entity_poly.type
_entity_poly.pdbx_seq_one_letter_code
_entity_poly.pdbx_strand_id
1 'polypeptide(L)'
;MKPVEPVLEAGAQRQQTINAECIDDYTDTPSIGLSFLYNNIPQKITFKLPLTLNKFFELTDMNAESFFARWKNLGSTNQQRSQKIFKASGAMDLQAAKPKVIGFGMQLLEDIDPNPDNFVCAGIIHMRLTTSWMPTEIRTQQNCTDV
;
A
#
# COMPACT_ATOMS: atom_id res chain seq x y z
N MET A 1 -17.47 -4.74 -16.67
CA MET A 1 -16.39 -5.67 -17.07
C MET A 1 -16.78 -6.28 -18.40
N LYS A 2 -15.85 -6.48 -19.33
CA LYS A 2 -16.16 -7.20 -20.57
C LYS A 2 -16.40 -8.69 -20.23
N PRO A 3 -17.44 -9.33 -20.76
CA PRO A 3 -17.64 -10.76 -20.60
C PRO A 3 -16.41 -11.52 -21.10
N VAL A 4 -15.94 -12.50 -20.32
CA VAL A 4 -14.90 -13.43 -20.75
C VAL A 4 -15.61 -14.61 -21.41
N GLU A 5 -15.05 -15.11 -22.50
CA GLU A 5 -15.52 -16.32 -23.16
C GLU A 5 -15.59 -17.47 -22.14
N PRO A 6 -16.72 -18.19 -22.04
CA PRO A 6 -16.95 -19.14 -20.95
C PRO A 6 -16.15 -20.44 -21.09
N VAL A 7 -15.59 -20.71 -22.27
CA VAL A 7 -14.81 -21.92 -22.55
C VAL A 7 -13.33 -21.56 -22.58
N LEU A 8 -12.55 -22.30 -21.78
CA LEU A 8 -11.09 -22.21 -21.78
C LEU A 8 -10.54 -23.56 -22.25
N GLU A 9 -9.93 -23.56 -23.43
CA GLU A 9 -9.29 -24.76 -23.99
C GLU A 9 -8.09 -25.21 -23.15
N ALA A 10 -7.81 -26.51 -23.19
CA ALA A 10 -6.66 -27.07 -22.47
C ALA A 10 -5.35 -26.41 -22.94
N GLY A 11 -4.54 -25.94 -21.99
CA GLY A 11 -3.30 -25.23 -22.27
C GLY A 11 -3.47 -23.78 -22.72
N ALA A 12 -4.70 -23.29 -22.91
CA ALA A 12 -4.94 -21.88 -23.21
C ALA A 12 -4.89 -21.01 -21.95
N GLN A 13 -4.49 -19.75 -22.13
CA GLN A 13 -4.57 -18.72 -21.11
C GLN A 13 -5.54 -17.62 -21.56
N ARG A 14 -6.24 -17.02 -20.60
CA ARG A 14 -7.08 -15.85 -20.80
C ARG A 14 -6.76 -14.79 -19.76
N GLN A 15 -6.87 -13.53 -20.17
CA GLN A 15 -6.66 -12.37 -19.31
C GLN A 15 -7.96 -11.58 -19.22
N GLN A 16 -8.33 -11.17 -18.01
CA GLN A 16 -9.45 -10.27 -17.76
C GLN A 16 -8.93 -8.99 -17.11
N THR A 17 -9.17 -7.85 -17.74
CA THR A 17 -8.84 -6.54 -17.16
C THR A 17 -9.96 -6.11 -16.21
N ILE A 18 -9.60 -5.83 -14.97
CA ILE A 18 -10.48 -5.30 -13.94
C ILE A 18 -10.09 -3.83 -13.71
N ASN A 19 -11.03 -2.92 -13.95
CA ASN A 19 -10.88 -1.53 -13.58
C ASN A 19 -11.43 -1.36 -12.16
N ALA A 20 -10.66 -0.73 -11.29
CA ALA A 20 -11.04 -0.44 -9.92
C ALA A 20 -10.93 1.06 -9.65
N GLU A 21 -11.83 1.56 -8.83
CA GLU A 21 -11.83 2.94 -8.34
C GLU A 21 -12.08 2.91 -6.83
N CYS A 22 -11.25 3.61 -6.06
CA CYS A 22 -11.44 3.73 -4.63
C CYS A 22 -12.54 4.75 -4.36
N ILE A 23 -13.64 4.34 -3.75
CA ILE A 23 -14.75 5.23 -3.43
C ILE A 23 -14.48 5.94 -2.10
N ASP A 24 -14.08 5.16 -1.10
CA ASP A 24 -13.81 5.58 0.27
C ASP A 24 -12.73 4.69 0.89
N ASP A 25 -12.29 4.97 2.12
CA ASP A 25 -11.31 4.14 2.81
C ASP A 25 -11.89 2.77 3.22
N TYR A 26 -11.02 1.76 3.26
CA TYR A 26 -11.40 0.39 3.58
C TYR A 26 -10.20 -0.38 4.14
N THR A 27 -10.47 -1.40 4.96
CA THR A 27 -9.44 -2.13 5.71
C THR A 27 -9.25 -3.59 5.27
N ASP A 28 -10.24 -4.22 4.65
CA ASP A 28 -10.09 -5.56 4.05
C ASP A 28 -9.68 -5.45 2.58
N THR A 29 -9.62 -6.56 1.87
CA THR A 29 -9.30 -6.62 0.44
C THR A 29 -10.43 -7.34 -0.30
N PRO A 30 -10.81 -6.91 -1.52
CA PRO A 30 -11.89 -7.55 -2.25
C PRO A 30 -11.53 -8.99 -2.61
N SER A 31 -12.54 -9.85 -2.72
CA SER A 31 -12.39 -11.24 -3.14
C SER A 31 -12.96 -11.47 -4.54
N ILE A 32 -12.32 -12.33 -5.32
CA ILE A 32 -12.81 -12.80 -6.61
C ILE A 32 -13.20 -14.27 -6.45
N GLY A 33 -14.43 -14.57 -6.88
CA GLY A 33 -14.92 -15.94 -7.03
C GLY A 33 -14.83 -16.36 -8.48
N LEU A 34 -14.11 -17.45 -8.75
CA LEU A 34 -14.05 -18.12 -10.04
C LEU A 34 -14.90 -19.40 -9.97
N SER A 35 -15.90 -19.50 -10.83
CA SER A 35 -16.75 -20.68 -10.95
C SER A 35 -16.69 -21.20 -12.39
N PHE A 36 -16.42 -22.49 -12.56
CA PHE A 36 -16.30 -23.11 -13.88
C PHE A 36 -16.65 -24.60 -13.82
N LEU A 37 -16.83 -25.24 -14.97
CA LEU A 37 -16.99 -26.69 -15.07
C LEU A 37 -15.66 -27.30 -15.53
N TYR A 38 -15.22 -28.36 -14.85
CA TYR A 38 -14.12 -29.20 -15.29
C TYR A 38 -14.61 -30.64 -15.36
N ASN A 39 -14.58 -31.24 -16.55
CA ASN A 39 -15.17 -32.57 -16.81
C ASN A 39 -16.62 -32.70 -16.31
N ASN A 40 -17.45 -31.68 -16.57
CA ASN A 40 -18.84 -31.55 -16.10
C ASN A 40 -19.02 -31.49 -14.57
N ILE A 41 -17.93 -31.34 -13.80
CA ILE A 41 -17.98 -31.15 -12.35
C ILE A 41 -17.80 -29.67 -12.03
N PRO A 42 -18.74 -29.02 -11.31
CA PRO A 42 -18.58 -27.64 -10.85
C PRO A 42 -17.37 -27.46 -9.94
N GLN A 43 -16.55 -26.47 -10.28
CA GLN A 43 -15.43 -26.00 -9.49
C GLN A 43 -15.72 -24.58 -9.01
N LYS A 44 -15.32 -24.27 -7.78
CA LYS A 44 -15.40 -22.93 -7.22
C LYS A 44 -14.11 -22.61 -6.47
N ILE A 45 -13.47 -21.51 -6.85
CA ILE A 45 -12.26 -21.02 -6.23
C ILE A 45 -12.52 -19.59 -5.81
N THR A 46 -12.25 -19.26 -4.55
CA THR A 46 -12.31 -17.88 -4.06
C THR A 46 -10.92 -17.46 -3.60
N PHE A 47 -10.48 -16.30 -4.04
CA PHE A 47 -9.21 -15.72 -3.60
C PHE A 47 -9.32 -14.23 -3.37
N LYS A 48 -8.49 -13.72 -2.46
CA LYS A 48 -8.35 -12.29 -2.17
C LYS A 48 -7.56 -11.63 -3.30
N LEU A 49 -8.11 -10.57 -3.89
CA LEU A 49 -7.39 -9.73 -4.84
C LEU A 49 -6.46 -8.80 -4.04
N PRO A 50 -5.18 -8.60 -4.41
CA PRO A 50 -4.26 -7.72 -3.70
C PRO A 50 -4.52 -6.23 -4.06
N LEU A 51 -5.77 -5.79 -3.87
CA LEU A 51 -6.20 -4.42 -4.06
C LEU A 51 -6.39 -3.80 -2.67
N THR A 52 -5.31 -3.21 -2.17
CA THR A 52 -5.22 -2.56 -0.86
C THR A 52 -5.16 -1.03 -1.04
N LEU A 53 -5.48 -0.26 0.00
CA LEU A 53 -5.59 1.20 -0.08
C LEU A 53 -4.33 1.88 -0.66
N ASN A 54 -3.15 1.33 -0.37
CA ASN A 54 -1.88 1.85 -0.88
C ASN A 54 -1.72 1.77 -2.41
N LYS A 55 -2.58 1.03 -3.12
CA LYS A 55 -2.62 1.01 -4.59
C LYS A 55 -3.22 2.28 -5.20
N PHE A 56 -3.83 3.14 -4.38
CA PHE A 56 -4.46 4.40 -4.80
C PHE A 56 -3.66 5.63 -4.38
N PHE A 57 -2.40 5.45 -3.98
CA PHE A 57 -1.50 6.57 -3.74
C PHE A 57 -1.04 7.22 -5.04
N GLU A 58 -1.00 8.55 -5.04
CA GLU A 58 -0.18 9.36 -5.91
C GLU A 58 1.13 9.72 -5.19
N LEU A 59 2.26 9.46 -5.84
CA LEU A 59 3.58 9.83 -5.36
C LEU A 59 3.68 11.36 -5.23
N THR A 60 4.03 11.86 -4.05
CA THR A 60 4.13 13.30 -3.80
C THR A 60 5.54 13.67 -3.38
N ASP A 61 6.27 14.35 -4.27
CA ASP A 61 7.60 14.88 -3.97
C ASP A 61 7.53 16.26 -3.31
N MET A 62 8.43 16.53 -2.38
CA MET A 62 8.56 17.82 -1.70
C MET A 62 9.86 17.92 -0.89
N ASN A 63 10.30 19.16 -0.64
CA ASN A 63 11.44 19.43 0.22
C ASN A 63 11.08 19.38 1.73
N ALA A 64 12.11 19.40 2.58
CA ALA A 64 11.98 19.36 4.03
C ALA A 64 11.09 20.48 4.59
N GLU A 65 11.26 21.71 4.10
CA GLU A 65 10.45 22.86 4.54
C GLU A 65 8.95 22.62 4.32
N SER A 66 8.58 22.21 3.10
CA SER A 66 7.20 21.91 2.73
C SER A 66 6.63 20.73 3.52
N PHE A 67 7.43 19.67 3.71
CA PHE A 67 7.04 18.50 4.50
C PHE A 67 6.71 18.90 5.93
N PHE A 68 7.62 19.58 6.62
CA PHE A 68 7.44 19.95 8.03
C PHE A 68 6.31 20.97 8.23
N ALA A 69 6.09 21.88 7.27
CA ALA A 69 4.94 22.79 7.30
C ALA A 69 3.61 22.02 7.27
N ARG A 70 3.46 21.04 6.37
CA ARG A 70 2.26 20.20 6.27
C ARG A 70 2.11 19.27 7.48
N TRP A 71 3.20 18.65 7.93
CA TRP A 71 3.23 17.74 9.08
C TRP A 71 2.76 18.41 10.39
N LYS A 72 3.14 19.66 10.60
CA LYS A 72 2.70 20.45 11.77
C LYS A 72 1.19 20.68 11.76
N ASN A 73 0.59 20.94 10.60
CA ASN A 73 -0.85 21.23 10.48
C ASN A 73 -1.73 20.02 10.84
N LEU A 74 -1.27 18.78 10.57
CA LEU A 74 -1.99 17.56 10.96
C LEU A 74 -2.12 17.37 12.49
N GLY A 75 -1.22 17.99 13.27
CA GLY A 75 -1.19 17.81 14.73
C GLY A 75 -2.26 18.60 15.50
N SER A 76 -3.02 19.46 14.83
CA SER A 76 -4.07 20.27 15.47
C SER A 76 -5.31 19.48 15.88
N THR A 77 -5.48 18.28 15.31
CA THR A 77 -6.59 17.37 15.64
C THR A 77 -6.03 15.97 15.94
N ASN A 78 -6.06 15.54 17.21
CA ASN A 78 -5.46 14.26 17.67
C ASN A 78 -5.91 13.01 16.89
N GLN A 79 -7.00 13.08 16.13
CA GLN A 79 -7.56 11.96 15.36
C GLN A 79 -6.76 11.62 14.09
N GLN A 80 -5.85 12.48 13.62
CA GLN A 80 -5.15 12.31 12.34
C GLN A 80 -3.76 11.67 12.44
N ARG A 81 -3.32 11.28 13.65
CA ARG A 81 -2.01 10.63 13.86
C ARG A 81 -2.21 9.19 14.31
N SER A 82 -1.60 8.25 13.58
CA SER A 82 -1.50 6.85 13.96
C SER A 82 -0.02 6.47 14.09
N GLN A 83 0.34 5.85 15.21
CA GLN A 83 1.69 5.36 15.45
C GLN A 83 1.64 3.88 15.84
N LYS A 84 2.54 3.09 15.25
CA LYS A 84 2.70 1.68 15.59
C LYS A 84 4.17 1.36 15.80
N ILE A 85 4.48 0.87 17.00
CA ILE A 85 5.80 0.33 17.35
C ILE A 85 5.70 -1.20 17.26
N PHE A 86 6.63 -1.84 16.55
CA PHE A 86 6.65 -3.29 16.37
C PHE A 86 8.09 -3.79 16.27
N LYS A 87 8.31 -5.06 16.66
CA LYS A 87 9.60 -5.73 16.48
C LYS A 87 9.77 -6.14 15.02
N ALA A 88 10.95 -5.92 14.45
CA ALA A 88 11.27 -6.41 13.12
C ALA A 88 11.14 -7.94 13.06
N SER A 89 10.62 -8.47 11.95
CA SER A 89 10.46 -9.92 11.76
C SER A 89 11.79 -10.63 11.47
N GLY A 90 12.84 -9.87 11.16
CA GLY A 90 14.20 -10.35 10.94
C GLY A 90 15.19 -9.21 11.15
N ALA A 91 16.46 -9.42 10.76
CA ALA A 91 17.48 -8.39 10.84
C ALA A 91 17.05 -7.13 10.05
N MET A 92 17.30 -5.96 10.63
CA MET A 92 16.95 -4.67 10.04
C MET A 92 18.00 -4.29 8.99
N ASP A 93 17.81 -4.80 7.78
CA ASP A 93 18.60 -4.43 6.60
C ASP A 93 17.93 -3.26 5.86
N LEU A 94 18.53 -2.07 5.98
CA LEU A 94 18.02 -0.84 5.36
C LEU A 94 18.04 -0.90 3.83
N GLN A 95 19.02 -1.59 3.22
CA GLN A 95 19.11 -1.74 1.77
C GLN A 95 17.98 -2.65 1.24
N ALA A 96 17.62 -3.68 2.01
CA ALA A 96 16.45 -4.52 1.70
C ALA A 96 15.11 -3.86 2.05
N ALA A 97 15.08 -2.92 2.99
CA ALA A 97 13.87 -2.21 3.42
C ALA A 97 13.47 -1.11 2.42
N LYS A 98 14.42 -0.31 1.93
CA LYS A 98 14.20 0.81 1.00
C LYS A 98 13.31 0.44 -0.21
N PRO A 99 13.57 -0.63 -0.99
CA PRO A 99 12.71 -0.98 -2.12
C PRO A 99 11.30 -1.43 -1.69
N LYS A 100 11.13 -1.98 -0.49
CA LYS A 100 9.79 -2.35 0.04
C LYS A 100 8.98 -1.10 0.39
N VAL A 101 9.63 -0.10 0.97
CA VAL A 101 9.01 1.19 1.28
C VAL A 101 8.58 1.89 -0.01
N ILE A 102 9.47 1.97 -1.01
CA ILE A 102 9.15 2.53 -2.34
C ILE A 102 8.00 1.73 -3.00
N GLY A 103 8.08 0.39 -2.97
CA GLY A 103 7.07 -0.49 -3.55
C GLY A 103 5.70 -0.44 -2.86
N PHE A 104 5.59 0.19 -1.68
CA PHE A 104 4.32 0.43 -1.02
C PHE A 104 3.47 1.46 -1.76
N GLY A 105 4.08 2.36 -2.55
CA GLY A 105 3.36 3.30 -3.42
C GLY A 105 3.38 4.75 -2.97
N MET A 106 4.18 5.11 -1.96
CA MET A 106 4.43 6.50 -1.57
C MET A 106 5.81 6.97 -2.06
N GLN A 107 5.98 8.28 -2.23
CA GLN A 107 7.27 8.85 -2.60
C GLN A 107 8.20 8.79 -1.39
N LEU A 108 9.37 8.18 -1.55
CA LEU A 108 10.45 8.28 -0.57
C LEU A 108 11.10 9.67 -0.71
N LEU A 109 11.17 10.40 0.40
CA LEU A 109 11.78 11.72 0.48
C LEU A 109 13.13 11.61 1.18
N GLU A 110 14.19 11.90 0.44
CA GLU A 110 15.56 11.89 0.95
C GLU A 110 15.83 13.17 1.77
N ASP A 111 16.74 13.08 2.73
CA ASP A 111 17.25 14.22 3.52
C ASP A 111 16.18 15.06 4.27
N ILE A 112 15.03 14.45 4.61
CA ILE A 112 14.00 15.10 5.42
C ILE A 112 14.23 14.91 6.92
N ASP A 113 14.49 13.68 7.35
CA ASP A 113 14.84 13.37 8.75
C ASP A 113 16.37 13.48 8.92
N PRO A 114 16.88 14.17 9.95
CA PRO A 114 18.32 14.22 10.24
C PRO A 114 18.95 12.85 10.49
N ASN A 115 18.18 11.84 10.90
CA ASN A 115 18.66 10.46 11.03
C ASN A 115 18.56 9.74 9.68
N PRO A 116 19.70 9.39 9.03
CA PRO A 116 19.71 8.75 7.73
C PRO A 116 19.12 7.33 7.72
N ASP A 117 18.94 6.70 8.89
CA ASP A 117 18.35 5.37 8.99
C ASP A 117 16.81 5.39 8.96
N ASN A 118 16.20 6.57 9.12
CA ASN A 118 14.75 6.74 9.05
C ASN A 118 14.30 6.90 7.59
N PHE A 119 13.11 6.39 7.28
CA PHE A 119 12.47 6.62 5.99
C PHE A 119 11.34 7.62 6.15
N VAL A 120 11.36 8.70 5.37
CA VAL A 120 10.25 9.65 5.28
C VAL A 120 9.57 9.47 3.94
N CYS A 121 8.26 9.33 3.96
CA CYS A 121 7.44 9.14 2.77
C CYS A 121 6.27 10.12 2.73
N ALA A 122 5.86 10.48 1.52
CA ALA A 122 4.64 11.24 1.30
C ALA A 122 3.84 10.70 0.11
N GLY A 123 2.52 10.70 0.27
CA GLY A 123 1.60 10.42 -0.81
C GLY A 123 0.26 11.08 -0.58
N ILE A 124 -0.54 11.12 -1.65
CA ILE A 124 -1.93 11.52 -1.61
C ILE A 124 -2.77 10.30 -1.97
N ILE A 125 -3.75 9.94 -1.13
CA ILE A 125 -4.70 8.88 -1.48
C ILE A 125 -5.85 9.51 -2.22
N HIS A 126 -6.10 9.02 -3.43
CA HIS A 126 -7.25 9.42 -4.23
C HIS A 126 -8.42 8.47 -3.98
N MET A 127 -9.48 9.02 -3.40
CA MET A 127 -10.77 8.35 -3.28
C MET A 127 -11.83 9.29 -3.86
N ARG A 128 -12.89 8.73 -4.44
CA ARG A 128 -13.93 9.52 -5.10
C ARG A 128 -14.58 10.53 -4.15
N LEU A 129 -14.83 10.11 -2.91
CA LEU A 129 -15.48 10.97 -1.92
C LEU A 129 -14.50 11.96 -1.28
N THR A 130 -13.22 11.60 -1.21
CA THR A 130 -12.23 12.36 -0.44
C THR A 130 -10.84 12.18 -1.01
N THR A 131 -10.09 13.26 -1.11
CA THR A 131 -8.64 13.19 -1.32
C THR A 131 -7.95 13.47 0.01
N SER A 132 -7.06 12.59 0.46
CA SER A 132 -6.41 12.73 1.76
C SER A 132 -4.90 12.70 1.63
N TRP A 133 -4.24 13.69 2.24
CA TRP A 133 -2.78 13.76 2.31
C TRP A 133 -2.27 12.86 3.43
N MET A 134 -1.31 12.01 3.11
CA MET A 134 -0.82 10.96 3.99
C MET A 134 0.71 11.04 4.06
N PRO A 135 1.26 11.76 5.04
CA PRO A 135 2.66 11.62 5.36
C PRO A 135 2.88 10.35 6.18
N THR A 136 4.00 9.70 5.97
CA THR A 136 4.41 8.54 6.75
C THR A 136 5.87 8.68 7.10
N GLU A 137 6.17 8.56 8.39
CA GLU A 137 7.54 8.52 8.90
C GLU A 137 7.76 7.12 9.49
N ILE A 138 8.73 6.39 8.95
CA ILE A 138 9.14 5.08 9.44
C ILE A 138 10.46 5.28 10.18
N ARG A 139 10.39 5.28 11.51
CA ARG A 139 11.58 5.32 12.36
C ARG A 139 12.12 3.92 12.57
N THR A 140 13.38 3.74 12.22
CA THR A 140 14.11 2.52 12.55
C THR A 140 14.79 2.75 13.90
N GLN A 141 14.52 1.85 14.84
CA GLN A 141 15.22 1.83 16.12
C GLN A 141 15.85 0.45 16.25
N GLN A 142 17.16 0.37 16.06
CA GLN A 142 17.91 -0.78 16.54
C GLN A 142 17.95 -0.67 18.06
N ASN A 143 17.25 -1.56 18.75
CA ASN A 143 17.47 -1.71 20.18
C ASN A 143 18.90 -2.21 20.37
N CYS A 144 19.81 -1.32 20.76
CA CYS A 144 21.10 -1.68 21.33
C CYS A 144 20.88 -2.30 22.72
N THR A 145 20.29 -3.48 22.78
CA THR A 145 20.25 -4.30 23.99
C THR A 145 20.35 -5.77 23.59
N ASP A 146 21.52 -6.16 23.15
CA ASP A 146 22.09 -7.46 23.46
C ASP A 146 23.32 -7.19 24.36
N VAL A 147 23.07 -7.10 25.67
CA VAL A 147 24.09 -7.27 26.71
C VAL A 147 23.75 -8.53 27.48
#